data_AF-A0A453G974-F1
#
_entry.id   AF-A0A453G974-F1
#
_cell.length_a   1.000
_cell.length_b   1.000
_cell.length_c   1.000
_cell.angle_alpha   90.00
_cell.angle_beta   90.00
_cell.angle_gamma   90.00
#
_symmetry.space_group_name_H-M   'P 1'
#
loop_
_entity.id
_entity.type
_entity.pdbx_description
1 polymer ?
#
loop_
_entity_poly.entity_id
_entity_poly.type
_entity_poly.pdbx_seq_one_letter_code
_entity_poly.pdbx_strand_id
1 'polypeptide(L)'
;MGVRVVAAFLAHVGASTSCGRFYPNPVAWGLCYKREMSPYQNYYCDDSNEIYRRVEGVEYYGRGALPVYRNYNYGIIGKGIKQDLLSHPELLEQNATLAFEAAIWRWMTPVKWRQPSAHDAFVGNWKPTKNDILSKRYPGFGTTMNIMRGDCICGRGFTDEMNITISHYINYLGLMGVNHEHSGSSLDCADQVVFNPSSKSFGS
;
A
#
# COMPACT_ATOMS: atom_id res chain seq x y z
N MET A 1 8.95 7.60 18.48
CA MET A 1 8.27 7.83 17.19
C MET A 1 8.84 6.93 16.08
N GLY A 2 10.16 6.84 15.89
CA GLY A 2 10.77 6.01 14.82
C GLY A 2 10.31 4.55 14.75
N VAL A 3 10.24 3.84 15.88
CA VAL A 3 9.78 2.44 15.93
C VAL A 3 8.36 2.25 15.37
N ARG A 4 7.45 3.19 15.64
CA ARG A 4 6.06 3.13 15.14
C ARG A 4 6.01 3.25 13.61
N VAL A 5 6.89 4.05 13.02
CA VAL A 5 6.97 4.22 11.56
C VAL A 5 7.39 2.91 10.91
N VAL A 6 8.40 2.23 11.47
CA VAL A 6 8.87 0.93 10.98
C VAL A 6 7.77 -0.12 11.12
N ALA A 7 7.11 -0.20 12.28
CA ALA A 7 6.01 -1.13 12.49
C ALA A 7 4.84 -0.90 11.51
N ALA A 8 4.48 0.36 11.25
CA ALA A 8 3.42 0.70 10.31
C ALA A 8 3.78 0.33 8.87
N PHE A 9 4.99 0.67 8.41
CA PHE A 9 5.47 0.27 7.08
C PHE A 9 5.48 -1.25 6.92
N LEU A 10 6.04 -1.97 7.88
CA LEU A 10 6.08 -3.43 7.86
C LEU A 10 4.69 -4.04 7.92
N ALA A 11 3.71 -3.40 8.58
CA ALA A 11 2.33 -3.90 8.63
C ALA A 11 1.68 -3.94 7.25
N HIS A 12 1.88 -2.90 6.42
CA HIS A 12 1.44 -2.91 5.03
C HIS A 12 2.14 -4.01 4.22
N VAL A 13 3.46 -4.13 4.39
CA VAL A 13 4.26 -5.19 3.74
C VAL A 13 3.69 -6.56 4.10
N GLY A 14 3.57 -6.84 5.40
CA GLY A 14 3.11 -8.11 5.94
C GLY A 14 1.70 -8.45 5.45
N ALA A 15 0.75 -7.54 5.60
CA ALA A 15 -0.63 -7.77 5.21
C ALA A 15 -0.81 -7.99 3.71
N SER A 16 -0.04 -7.29 2.87
CA SER A 16 -0.13 -7.42 1.41
C SER A 16 0.59 -8.65 0.83
N THR A 17 1.48 -9.27 1.61
CA THR A 17 2.30 -10.41 1.16
C THR A 17 2.08 -11.68 2.01
N SER A 18 1.04 -11.65 2.86
CA SER A 18 0.77 -12.72 3.82
C SER A 18 0.20 -13.97 3.14
N CYS A 19 0.68 -15.14 3.57
CA CYS A 19 0.00 -16.42 3.34
C CYS A 19 -0.72 -16.94 4.60
N GLY A 20 -0.81 -16.12 5.64
CA GLY A 20 -1.25 -16.49 6.99
C GLY A 20 -2.75 -16.66 7.17
N ARG A 21 -3.60 -16.31 6.20
CA ARG A 21 -5.07 -16.26 6.35
C ARG A 21 -5.68 -17.55 6.93
N PHE A 22 -5.10 -18.70 6.62
CA PHE A 22 -5.59 -20.01 7.05
C PHE A 22 -4.77 -20.64 8.19
N TYR A 23 -3.87 -19.86 8.81
CA TYR A 23 -3.00 -20.34 9.89
C TYR A 23 -3.42 -19.75 11.25
N PRO A 24 -3.16 -20.45 12.38
CA PRO A 24 -3.57 -19.99 13.72
C PRO A 24 -3.03 -18.61 14.13
N ASN A 25 -1.85 -18.24 13.64
CA ASN A 25 -1.27 -16.91 13.84
C ASN A 25 -1.13 -16.21 12.48
N PRO A 26 -2.18 -15.56 11.97
CA PRO A 26 -2.19 -15.05 10.60
C PRO A 26 -1.23 -13.87 10.38
N VAL A 27 -0.78 -13.21 11.46
CA VAL A 27 0.10 -12.04 11.39
C VAL A 27 1.59 -12.38 11.39
N ALA A 28 1.96 -13.65 11.57
CA ALA A 28 3.34 -14.13 11.54
C ALA A 28 3.87 -14.47 10.12
N TRP A 29 3.03 -14.39 9.09
CA TRP A 29 3.31 -14.91 7.75
C TRP A 29 3.50 -13.82 6.69
N GLY A 30 3.88 -12.60 7.10
CA GLY A 30 4.26 -11.55 6.15
C GLY A 30 5.48 -11.95 5.31
N LEU A 31 5.61 -11.38 4.11
CA LEU A 31 6.66 -11.67 3.12
C LEU A 31 6.67 -13.12 2.62
N CYS A 32 5.56 -13.84 2.75
CA CYS A 32 5.43 -15.20 2.24
C CYS A 32 5.37 -15.23 0.70
N TYR A 33 4.73 -14.23 0.10
CA TYR A 33 4.67 -14.06 -1.35
C TYR A 33 5.48 -12.85 -1.80
N LYS A 34 6.29 -13.05 -2.84
CA LYS A 34 7.03 -11.99 -3.55
C LYS A 34 6.32 -11.49 -4.81
N ARG A 35 5.28 -12.21 -5.25
CA ARG A 35 4.46 -11.89 -6.41
C ARG A 35 3.03 -12.43 -6.24
N GLU A 36 2.12 -11.89 -7.02
CA GLU A 36 0.74 -12.38 -7.13
C GLU A 36 0.69 -13.81 -7.67
N MET A 37 -0.10 -14.68 -7.02
CA MET A 37 -0.11 -16.12 -7.31
C MET A 37 -0.98 -16.52 -8.49
N SER A 38 -2.01 -15.74 -8.83
CA SER A 38 -2.96 -16.07 -9.91
C SER A 38 -3.37 -14.81 -10.68
N PRO A 39 -2.42 -14.15 -11.36
CA PRO A 39 -2.71 -12.91 -12.07
C PRO A 39 -3.56 -13.15 -13.32
N TYR A 40 -4.52 -12.27 -13.57
CA TYR A 40 -5.26 -12.24 -14.83
C TYR A 40 -4.41 -11.55 -15.90
N GLN A 41 -4.11 -12.26 -16.99
CA GLN A 41 -3.29 -11.75 -18.09
C GLN A 41 -3.88 -10.47 -18.68
N ASN A 42 -3.02 -9.50 -19.00
CA ASN A 42 -3.39 -8.19 -19.55
C ASN A 42 -4.30 -7.31 -18.67
N TYR A 43 -4.78 -7.73 -17.50
CA TYR A 43 -5.64 -6.90 -16.63
C TYR A 43 -4.92 -5.66 -16.11
N TYR A 44 -3.62 -5.79 -15.88
CA TYR A 44 -2.79 -4.75 -15.31
C TYR A 44 -2.20 -3.81 -16.37
N CYS A 45 -2.49 -4.02 -17.64
CA CYS A 45 -2.06 -3.11 -18.71
C CYS A 45 -3.12 -2.02 -18.91
N ASP A 46 -2.78 -0.79 -18.58
CA ASP A 46 -3.55 0.38 -19.00
C ASP A 46 -3.01 0.89 -20.33
N ASP A 47 -3.60 0.43 -21.42
CA ASP A 47 -3.21 0.78 -22.79
C ASP A 47 -3.55 2.24 -23.13
N SER A 48 -4.37 2.91 -22.33
CA SER A 48 -4.68 4.34 -22.51
C SER A 48 -3.57 5.26 -21.98
N ASN A 49 -2.60 4.73 -21.23
CA ASN A 49 -1.52 5.53 -20.66
C ASN A 49 -0.42 5.80 -21.69
N GLU A 50 -0.39 7.01 -22.23
CA GLU A 50 0.57 7.39 -23.28
C GLU A 50 2.01 7.57 -22.77
N ILE A 51 2.19 7.85 -21.47
CA ILE A 51 3.50 8.14 -20.86
C ILE A 51 4.22 6.83 -20.51
N TYR A 52 3.51 5.88 -19.92
CA TYR A 52 4.05 4.59 -19.48
C TYR A 52 3.37 3.46 -20.24
N ARG A 53 3.61 3.41 -21.55
CA ARG A 53 3.05 2.38 -22.43
C ARG A 53 3.51 0.99 -22.01
N ARG A 54 2.66 -0.02 -22.21
CA ARG A 54 3.07 -1.42 -22.01
C ARG A 54 4.23 -1.77 -22.94
N VAL A 55 5.14 -2.59 -22.43
CA VAL A 55 6.16 -3.25 -23.25
C VAL A 55 5.61 -4.60 -23.71
N GLU A 56 5.86 -4.95 -24.97
CA GLU A 56 5.38 -6.21 -25.54
C GLU A 56 5.96 -7.42 -24.76
N GLY A 57 5.10 -8.39 -24.44
CA GLY A 57 5.48 -9.57 -23.65
C GLY A 57 5.66 -9.34 -22.15
N VAL A 58 5.47 -8.11 -21.66
CA VAL A 58 5.65 -7.75 -20.24
C VAL A 58 4.31 -7.68 -19.51
N GLU A 59 4.25 -8.28 -18.32
CA GLU A 59 3.07 -8.31 -17.45
C GLU A 59 3.30 -7.54 -16.15
N TYR A 60 2.30 -6.77 -15.72
CA TYR A 60 2.40 -5.83 -14.58
C TYR A 60 1.55 -6.23 -13.37
N TYR A 61 1.43 -7.53 -13.11
CA TYR A 61 0.83 -8.06 -11.88
C TYR A 61 1.62 -7.69 -10.62
N GLY A 62 1.04 -7.95 -9.45
CA GLY A 62 1.63 -7.58 -8.17
C GLY A 62 3.00 -8.21 -7.93
N ARG A 63 4.05 -7.40 -7.70
CA ARG A 63 5.39 -7.87 -7.28
C ARG A 63 6.01 -6.98 -6.20
N GLY A 64 6.91 -7.54 -5.42
CA GLY A 64 7.72 -6.84 -4.44
C GLY A 64 7.16 -6.86 -3.01
N ALA A 65 7.87 -6.19 -2.09
CA ALA A 65 7.54 -6.18 -0.66
C ALA A 65 6.23 -5.41 -0.36
N LEU A 66 5.96 -4.37 -1.15
CA LEU A 66 4.62 -3.81 -1.32
C LEU A 66 4.24 -4.05 -2.77
N PRO A 67 3.25 -4.92 -3.06
CA PRO A 67 2.90 -5.28 -4.41
C PRO A 67 2.64 -4.07 -5.31
N VAL A 68 3.46 -3.93 -6.35
CA VAL A 68 3.28 -2.94 -7.41
C VAL A 68 2.42 -3.56 -8.51
N TYR A 69 1.34 -2.88 -8.87
CA TYR A 69 0.42 -3.29 -9.93
C TYR A 69 0.37 -2.21 -11.00
N ARG A 70 0.14 -2.63 -12.25
CA ARG A 70 -0.10 -1.78 -13.43
C ARG A 70 1.13 -1.05 -13.98
N ASN A 71 1.21 -1.02 -15.31
CA ASN A 71 2.30 -0.43 -16.12
C ASN A 71 2.73 0.97 -15.64
N TYR A 72 1.78 1.86 -15.42
CA TYR A 72 2.10 3.23 -15.01
C TYR A 72 2.73 3.32 -13.62
N ASN A 73 2.40 2.42 -12.68
CA ASN A 73 3.04 2.43 -11.37
C ASN A 73 4.46 1.89 -11.46
N TYR A 74 4.69 0.82 -12.23
CA TYR A 74 6.04 0.34 -12.52
C TYR A 74 6.91 1.44 -13.15
N GLY A 75 6.37 2.17 -14.13
CA GLY A 75 7.08 3.29 -14.75
C GLY A 75 7.38 4.46 -13.80
N ILE A 76 6.41 4.90 -12.99
CA ILE A 76 6.59 5.99 -12.03
C ILE A 76 7.59 5.61 -10.94
N ILE A 77 7.45 4.42 -10.35
CA ILE A 77 8.34 3.93 -9.29
C ILE A 77 9.74 3.71 -9.86
N GLY A 78 9.86 3.10 -11.04
CA GLY A 78 11.12 2.86 -11.72
C GLY A 78 11.88 4.16 -11.96
N LYS A 79 11.21 5.20 -12.46
CA LYS A 79 11.79 6.54 -12.58
C LYS A 79 12.25 7.09 -11.22
N GLY A 80 11.44 6.88 -10.18
CA GLY A 80 11.72 7.34 -8.81
C GLY A 80 12.97 6.71 -8.19
N ILE A 81 13.21 5.42 -8.43
CA ILE A 81 14.35 4.66 -7.91
C ILE A 81 15.48 4.49 -8.94
N LYS A 82 15.36 5.15 -10.11
CA LYS A 82 16.33 5.09 -11.22
C LYS A 82 16.58 3.67 -11.75
N GLN A 83 15.52 2.86 -11.83
CA GLN A 83 15.53 1.51 -12.39
C GLN A 83 14.48 1.39 -13.50
N ASP A 84 14.80 0.70 -14.59
CA ASP A 84 13.82 0.45 -15.66
C ASP A 84 12.86 -0.69 -15.27
N LEU A 85 11.92 -0.38 -14.38
CA LEU A 85 10.89 -1.32 -13.95
C LEU A 85 9.74 -1.46 -14.97
N LEU A 86 9.65 -0.57 -15.97
CA LEU A 86 8.62 -0.66 -17.00
C LEU A 86 8.94 -1.80 -17.98
N SER A 87 10.21 -1.93 -18.39
CA SER A 87 10.68 -3.03 -19.23
C SER A 87 11.04 -4.27 -18.41
N HIS A 88 11.49 -4.10 -17.16
CA HIS A 88 11.96 -5.18 -16.29
C HIS A 88 11.23 -5.25 -14.94
N PRO A 89 9.90 -5.47 -14.92
CA PRO A 89 9.14 -5.56 -13.67
C PRO A 89 9.52 -6.78 -12.81
N GLU A 90 10.09 -7.83 -13.42
CA GLU A 90 10.59 -9.03 -12.74
C GLU A 90 11.70 -8.75 -11.73
N LEU A 91 12.39 -7.61 -11.84
CA LEU A 91 13.39 -7.19 -10.86
C LEU A 91 12.82 -7.10 -9.44
N LEU A 92 11.54 -6.74 -9.29
CA LEU A 92 10.90 -6.66 -7.98
C LEU A 92 10.61 -8.03 -7.35
N GLU A 93 10.66 -9.13 -8.11
CA GLU A 93 10.55 -10.50 -7.56
C GLU A 93 11.87 -11.27 -7.55
N GLN A 94 12.93 -10.70 -8.15
CA GLN A 94 14.27 -11.30 -8.23
C GLN A 94 15.26 -10.65 -7.27
N ASN A 95 15.11 -9.36 -6.97
CA ASN A 95 16.02 -8.60 -6.12
C ASN A 95 15.29 -7.99 -4.92
N ALA A 96 15.57 -8.53 -3.72
CA ALA A 96 14.94 -8.07 -2.49
C ALA A 96 15.27 -6.60 -2.16
N THR A 97 16.46 -6.10 -2.50
CA THR A 97 16.84 -4.71 -2.26
C THR A 97 15.96 -3.78 -3.09
N LEU A 98 15.81 -4.05 -4.39
CA LEU A 98 14.93 -3.27 -5.28
C LEU A 98 13.46 -3.38 -4.87
N ALA A 99 13.02 -4.56 -4.41
CA ALA A 99 11.66 -4.76 -3.90
C ALA A 99 11.34 -3.86 -2.70
N PHE A 100 12.28 -3.73 -1.75
CA PHE A 100 12.12 -2.84 -0.61
C PHE A 100 12.34 -1.37 -0.96
N GLU A 101 13.25 -1.05 -1.88
CA GLU A 101 13.44 0.32 -2.36
C GLU A 101 12.17 0.86 -3.02
N ALA A 102 11.53 0.07 -3.89
CA ALA A 102 10.24 0.39 -4.48
C ALA A 102 9.13 0.58 -3.41
N ALA A 103 9.09 -0.30 -2.40
CA ALA A 103 8.12 -0.22 -1.31
C ALA A 103 8.32 1.04 -0.46
N ILE A 104 9.55 1.37 -0.08
CA ILE A 104 9.90 2.57 0.67
C ILE A 104 9.59 3.81 -0.17
N TRP A 105 9.94 3.81 -1.46
CA TRP A 105 9.62 4.92 -2.36
C TRP A 105 8.11 5.17 -2.39
N ARG A 106 7.29 4.12 -2.48
CA ARG A 106 5.82 4.23 -2.46
C ARG A 106 5.29 4.77 -1.13
N TRP A 107 5.91 4.39 -0.01
CA TRP A 107 5.58 4.88 1.34
C TRP A 107 5.91 6.37 1.53
N MET A 108 7.04 6.81 0.97
CA MET A 108 7.57 8.17 1.10
C MET A 108 7.03 9.16 0.07
N THR A 109 6.42 8.68 -1.03
CA THR A 109 6.05 9.55 -2.16
C THR A 109 4.53 9.79 -2.24
N PRO A 110 4.07 11.05 -2.31
CA PRO A 110 2.68 11.39 -2.60
C PRO A 110 2.20 10.87 -3.97
N VAL A 111 1.00 10.32 -4.02
CA VAL A 111 0.40 9.81 -5.29
C VAL A 111 -0.03 10.94 -6.21
N LYS A 112 -0.61 12.00 -5.64
CA LYS A 112 -1.12 13.16 -6.39
C LYS A 112 -0.69 14.45 -5.72
N TRP A 113 -0.67 15.52 -6.50
CA TRP A 113 -0.52 16.87 -6.00
C TRP A 113 -1.56 17.15 -4.90
N ARG A 114 -1.10 17.64 -3.74
CA ARG A 114 -1.90 17.91 -2.52
C ARG A 114 -2.40 16.70 -1.72
N GLN A 115 -2.07 15.47 -2.11
CA GLN A 115 -2.21 14.31 -1.21
C GLN A 115 -0.92 14.16 -0.39
N PRO A 116 -0.97 13.68 0.86
CA PRO A 116 0.23 13.36 1.62
C PRO A 116 0.86 12.05 1.13
N SER A 117 2.14 11.85 1.45
CA SER A 117 2.73 10.51 1.48
C SER A 117 2.14 9.70 2.64
N ALA A 118 2.24 8.37 2.59
CA ALA A 118 1.83 7.54 3.71
C ALA A 118 2.69 7.84 4.95
N HIS A 119 3.99 8.09 4.75
CA HIS A 119 4.88 8.57 5.80
C HIS A 119 4.37 9.86 6.47
N ASP A 120 4.10 10.92 5.70
CA ASP A 120 3.69 12.23 6.26
C ASP A 120 2.34 12.18 6.95
N ALA A 121 1.41 11.38 6.42
CA ALA A 121 0.13 11.13 7.06
C ALA A 121 0.29 10.38 8.40
N PHE A 122 1.25 9.46 8.49
CA PHE A 122 1.47 8.68 9.71
C PHE A 122 2.19 9.47 10.80
N VAL A 123 3.25 10.21 10.45
CA VAL A 123 4.05 10.96 11.43
C VAL A 123 3.42 12.30 11.84
N GLY A 124 2.38 12.74 11.13
CA GLY A 124 1.64 13.96 11.44
C GLY A 124 2.20 15.23 10.81
N ASN A 125 3.09 15.12 9.82
CA ASN A 125 3.58 16.27 9.04
C ASN A 125 2.50 16.85 8.12
N TRP A 126 1.58 15.99 7.68
CA TRP A 126 0.45 16.42 6.88
C TRP A 126 -0.63 17.08 7.74
N LYS A 127 -1.00 18.31 7.38
CA LYS A 127 -2.14 19.02 7.95
C LYS A 127 -3.40 18.76 7.11
N PRO A 128 -4.41 18.04 7.62
CA PRO A 128 -5.65 17.79 6.88
C PRO A 128 -6.33 19.10 6.47
N THR A 129 -6.84 19.13 5.23
CA THR A 129 -7.69 20.23 4.76
C THR A 129 -9.09 20.11 5.35
N LYS A 130 -9.93 21.14 5.17
CA LYS A 130 -11.36 21.05 5.51
C LYS A 130 -12.04 19.86 4.82
N ASN A 131 -11.69 19.58 3.57
CA ASN A 131 -12.24 18.45 2.83
C ASN A 131 -11.82 17.11 3.42
N ASP A 132 -10.57 17.02 3.91
CA ASP A 132 -10.07 15.80 4.57
C ASP A 132 -10.81 15.52 5.87
N ILE A 133 -11.01 16.56 6.69
CA ILE A 133 -11.77 16.46 7.95
C ILE A 133 -13.21 16.00 7.67
N LEU A 134 -13.89 16.62 6.70
CA LEU A 134 -15.24 16.21 6.28
C LEU A 134 -15.26 14.79 5.71
N SER A 135 -14.17 14.38 5.07
CA SER A 135 -13.95 13.01 4.57
C SER A 135 -13.50 12.03 5.66
N LYS A 136 -13.48 12.45 6.94
CA LYS A 136 -13.02 11.71 8.11
C LYS A 136 -11.56 11.23 8.01
N ARG A 137 -10.72 11.88 7.21
CA ARG A 137 -9.29 11.56 7.04
C ARG A 137 -8.45 12.36 8.04
N TYR A 138 -7.79 11.65 8.95
CA TYR A 138 -6.99 12.23 10.03
C TYR A 138 -5.59 11.59 10.05
N PRO A 139 -4.54 12.29 10.55
CA PRO A 139 -3.22 11.70 10.65
C PRO A 139 -3.25 10.42 11.49
N GLY A 140 -2.65 9.35 10.98
CA GLY A 140 -2.68 8.04 11.62
C GLY A 140 -2.61 6.87 10.65
N PHE A 141 -2.59 5.66 11.22
CA PHE A 141 -2.45 4.41 10.47
C PHE A 141 -3.62 4.18 9.50
N GLY A 142 -4.84 4.56 9.87
CA GLY A 142 -6.01 4.49 9.02
C GLY A 142 -5.83 5.23 7.68
N THR A 143 -5.32 6.45 7.74
CA THR A 143 -5.09 7.22 6.52
C THR A 143 -3.95 6.66 5.67
N THR A 144 -2.96 5.97 6.26
CA THR A 144 -1.96 5.23 5.47
C THR A 144 -2.60 4.10 4.65
N MET A 145 -3.55 3.36 5.23
CA MET A 145 -4.35 2.36 4.51
C MET A 145 -5.15 2.98 3.36
N ASN A 146 -5.73 4.16 3.58
CA ASN A 146 -6.44 4.88 2.52
C ASN A 146 -5.53 5.32 1.36
N ILE A 147 -4.34 5.84 1.66
CA ILE A 147 -3.35 6.26 0.65
C ILE A 147 -2.82 5.07 -0.16
N MET A 148 -2.61 3.92 0.51
CA MET A 148 -1.96 2.76 -0.07
C MET A 148 -2.93 1.85 -0.83
N ARG A 149 -4.12 1.59 -0.26
CA ARG A 149 -5.08 0.58 -0.73
C ARG A 149 -6.55 1.00 -0.58
N GLY A 150 -6.82 2.30 -0.46
CA GLY A 150 -8.13 2.81 -0.01
C GLY A 150 -9.32 2.38 -0.86
N ASP A 151 -9.16 2.23 -2.17
CA ASP A 151 -10.21 1.79 -3.09
C ASP A 151 -10.68 0.35 -2.84
N CYS A 152 -9.87 -0.47 -2.18
CA CYS A 152 -10.17 -1.85 -1.84
C CYS A 152 -10.65 -2.01 -0.39
N ILE A 153 -10.11 -1.23 0.56
CA ILE A 153 -10.27 -1.51 2.01
C ILE A 153 -10.96 -0.40 2.82
N CYS A 154 -11.10 0.83 2.30
CA CYS A 154 -11.62 1.96 3.06
C CYS A 154 -13.02 2.40 2.61
N GLY A 155 -13.72 3.16 3.46
CA GLY A 155 -15.00 3.79 3.14
C GLY A 155 -16.17 2.82 2.94
N ARG A 156 -16.08 1.61 3.50
CA ARG A 156 -17.06 0.53 3.35
C ARG A 156 -17.28 -0.26 4.65
N GLY A 157 -17.02 0.36 5.79
CA GLY A 157 -17.06 -0.30 7.09
C GLY A 157 -15.83 -1.16 7.38
N PHE A 158 -15.94 -2.03 8.39
CA PHE A 158 -14.85 -2.92 8.78
C PHE A 158 -14.74 -4.12 7.83
N THR A 159 -13.58 -4.28 7.18
CA THR A 159 -13.29 -5.43 6.31
C THR A 159 -12.21 -6.32 6.91
N ASP A 160 -12.17 -7.59 6.50
CA ASP A 160 -11.12 -8.53 6.89
C ASP A 160 -9.73 -8.02 6.53
N GLU A 161 -9.56 -7.44 5.33
CA GLU A 161 -8.29 -6.91 4.85
C GLU A 161 -7.79 -5.71 5.67
N MET A 162 -8.72 -4.85 6.13
CA MET A 162 -8.35 -3.75 7.01
C MET A 162 -7.96 -4.28 8.40
N ASN A 163 -8.78 -5.17 8.96
CA ASN A 163 -8.56 -5.72 10.30
C ASN A 163 -7.26 -6.53 10.37
N ILE A 164 -6.92 -7.30 9.34
CA ILE A 164 -5.65 -8.03 9.31
C ILE A 164 -4.46 -7.08 9.19
N THR A 165 -4.59 -5.98 8.45
CA THR A 165 -3.54 -4.95 8.34
C THR A 165 -3.30 -4.24 9.68
N ILE A 166 -4.37 -3.91 10.41
CA ILE A 166 -4.28 -3.39 11.78
C ILE A 166 -3.65 -4.42 12.71
N SER A 167 -4.03 -5.69 12.60
CA SER A 167 -3.50 -6.77 13.43
C SER A 167 -2.00 -6.96 13.23
N HIS A 168 -1.49 -6.87 11.98
CA HIS A 168 -0.05 -6.85 11.72
C HIS A 168 0.64 -5.67 12.42
N TYR A 169 0.05 -4.48 12.36
CA TYR A 169 0.62 -3.28 13.01
C TYR A 169 0.72 -3.44 14.52
N ILE A 170 -0.35 -3.88 15.19
CA ILE A 170 -0.35 -4.10 16.64
C ILE A 170 0.65 -5.20 17.03
N ASN A 171 0.70 -6.29 16.28
CA ASN A 171 1.66 -7.36 16.52
C ASN A 171 3.11 -6.87 16.40
N TYR A 172 3.43 -6.11 15.34
CA TYR A 172 4.79 -5.59 15.14
C TYR A 172 5.18 -4.54 16.18
N LEU A 173 4.24 -3.71 16.65
CA LEU A 173 4.49 -2.85 17.80
C LEU A 173 4.90 -3.67 19.04
N GLY A 174 4.14 -4.73 19.34
CA GLY A 174 4.43 -5.62 20.46
C GLY A 174 5.80 -6.28 20.36
N LEU A 175 6.15 -6.81 19.18
CA LEU A 175 7.48 -7.38 18.91
C LEU A 175 8.62 -6.37 19.06
N MET A 176 8.34 -5.08 18.85
CA MET A 176 9.30 -3.99 19.02
C MET A 176 9.24 -3.33 20.41
N GLY A 177 8.55 -3.96 21.38
CA GLY A 177 8.46 -3.47 22.75
C GLY A 177 7.58 -2.23 22.94
N VAL A 178 6.70 -1.92 21.98
CA VAL A 178 5.74 -0.81 22.07
C VAL A 178 4.37 -1.35 22.45
N ASN A 179 3.84 -0.90 23.59
CA ASN A 179 2.50 -1.27 24.03
C ASN A 179 1.45 -0.76 23.02
N HIS A 180 0.45 -1.59 22.72
CA HIS A 180 -0.64 -1.33 21.79
C HIS A 180 -1.41 -0.03 22.06
N GLU A 181 -1.46 0.45 23.30
CA GLU A 181 -2.03 1.75 23.68
C GLU A 181 -1.34 2.93 22.97
N HIS A 182 -0.07 2.76 22.57
CA HIS A 182 0.71 3.76 21.84
C HIS A 182 0.58 3.63 20.31
N SER A 183 -0.34 2.81 19.81
CA SER A 183 -0.58 2.62 18.38
C SER A 183 -1.09 3.88 17.69
N GLY A 184 -1.80 4.75 18.42
CA GLY A 184 -2.38 6.01 17.93
C GLY A 184 -3.91 5.96 17.86
N SER A 185 -4.55 7.12 17.69
CA SER A 185 -6.02 7.26 17.80
C SER A 185 -6.81 7.04 16.50
N SER A 186 -6.15 7.02 15.33
CA SER A 186 -6.79 6.78 14.03
C SER A 186 -6.18 5.55 13.35
N LEU A 187 -6.62 4.37 13.78
CA LEU A 187 -6.07 3.09 13.32
C LEU A 187 -6.74 2.55 12.08
N ASP A 188 -8.04 2.80 11.91
CA ASP A 188 -8.85 2.26 10.83
C ASP A 188 -9.21 3.32 9.78
N CYS A 189 -9.72 2.84 8.64
CA CYS A 189 -10.26 3.67 7.58
C CYS A 189 -11.69 3.30 7.19
N ALA A 190 -12.44 2.68 8.10
CA ALA A 190 -13.78 2.13 7.84
C ALA A 190 -14.72 3.19 7.24
N ASP A 191 -14.66 4.39 7.82
CA ASP A 191 -15.51 5.52 7.52
C ASP A 191 -14.84 6.59 6.64
N GLN A 192 -13.57 6.39 6.26
CA GLN A 192 -12.83 7.40 5.51
C GLN A 192 -13.23 7.40 4.04
N VAL A 193 -13.54 8.57 3.49
CA VAL A 193 -13.74 8.70 2.04
C VAL A 193 -12.41 8.45 1.32
N VAL A 194 -12.44 7.58 0.32
CA VAL A 194 -11.25 7.13 -0.42
C VAL A 194 -10.58 8.29 -1.15
N PHE A 195 -9.24 8.39 -1.09
CA PHE A 195 -8.49 9.43 -1.82
C PHE A 195 -8.54 9.25 -3.34
N ASN A 196 -8.38 8.00 -3.79
CA ASN A 196 -8.25 7.63 -5.21
C ASN A 196 -9.20 6.48 -5.52
N PRO A 197 -10.52 6.71 -5.57
CA PRO A 197 -11.48 5.66 -5.90
C PRO A 197 -11.21 5.15 -7.32
N SER A 198 -11.12 3.83 -7.47
CA SER A 198 -11.10 3.20 -8.79
C SER A 198 -12.41 3.51 -9.52
N SER A 199 -12.32 3.95 -10.78
CA SER A 199 -13.49 4.21 -11.61
C SER A 199 -14.23 2.90 -11.90
N LYS A 200 -15.18 2.51 -11.04
CA LYS A 200 -16.27 1.66 -11.48
C LYS A 200 -17.25 2.57 -12.23
N SER A 201 -17.52 2.18 -13.48
CA SER A 201 -18.62 2.63 -14.33
C SER A 201 -19.79 3.20 -13.52
N PHE A 202 -20.13 4.46 -13.77
CA PHE A 202 -21.49 4.94 -13.50
C PHE A 202 -22.45 3.96 -14.20
N GLY A 203 -23.16 3.20 -13.38
CA GLY A 203 -24.04 2.12 -13.81
C GLY A 203 -25.21 2.03 -12.83
N SER A 204 -26.11 3.01 -12.96
CA SER A 204 -27.55 2.85 -12.79
C SER A 204 -28.21 3.71 -13.85
#